data_AF-A0A7V0JU71-F1
#
_entry.id   AF-A0A7V0JU71-F1
#
_cell.length_a   1.000
_cell.length_b   1.000
_cell.length_c   1.000
_cell.angle_alpha   90.00
_cell.angle_beta   90.00
_cell.angle_gamma   90.00
#
_symmetry.space_group_name_H-M   'P 1'
#
loop_
_entity.id
_entity.type
_entity.pdbx_description
1 polymer ?
#
loop_
_entity_poly.entity_id
_entity_poly.type
_entity_poly.pdbx_seq_one_letter_code
_entity_poly.pdbx_strand_id
1 'polypeptide(L)'
;MWRKVLLLALVGLFIGGLAWAKVDRTGAWVDEVVFQEEPDNAKAIAMLEAGQGDLYAYSIANPELFKQISESKELKYVRSYGVYTELTFNPVLKFKDGRLNPFGDPKIREAM
;
A
#
# COMPACT_ATOMS: atom_id res chain seq x y z
N MET A 1 -23.79 -21.03 -52.87
CA MET A 1 -23.24 -19.84 -52.17
C MET A 1 -24.00 -19.50 -50.88
N TRP A 2 -25.33 -19.51 -50.86
CA TRP A 2 -26.12 -19.01 -49.72
C TRP A 2 -25.96 -19.79 -48.40
N ARG A 3 -25.76 -21.12 -48.47
CA ARG A 3 -25.49 -21.97 -47.29
C ARG A 3 -24.23 -21.56 -46.51
N LYS A 4 -23.18 -21.09 -47.19
CA LYS A 4 -21.93 -20.63 -46.53
C LYS A 4 -22.11 -19.26 -45.85
N VAL A 5 -22.94 -18.40 -46.43
CA VAL A 5 -23.30 -17.09 -45.85
C VAL A 5 -24.18 -17.26 -44.61
N LEU A 6 -25.14 -18.19 -44.65
CA LEU A 6 -25.98 -18.54 -43.48
C LEU A 6 -25.17 -19.15 -42.33
N LEU A 7 -24.19 -20.02 -42.63
CA LEU A 7 -23.28 -20.59 -41.64
C LEU A 7 -22.38 -19.53 -40.98
N LEU A 8 -21.85 -18.58 -41.75
CA LEU A 8 -21.04 -17.48 -41.21
C LEU A 8 -21.88 -16.51 -40.36
N ALA A 9 -23.13 -16.24 -40.75
CA ALA A 9 -24.05 -15.43 -39.95
C ALA A 9 -24.44 -16.11 -38.63
N LEU A 10 -24.66 -17.44 -38.64
CA LEU A 10 -24.95 -18.22 -37.43
C LEU A 10 -23.76 -18.30 -36.47
N VAL A 11 -22.53 -18.39 -36.97
CA VAL A 11 -21.31 -18.35 -36.15
C VAL A 11 -21.08 -16.95 -35.56
N GLY A 12 -21.33 -15.88 -36.32
CA GLY A 12 -21.26 -14.51 -35.82
C GLY A 12 -22.26 -14.21 -34.70
N LEU A 13 -23.46 -14.79 -34.78
CA LEU A 13 -24.48 -14.70 -33.73
C LEU A 13 -24.13 -15.48 -32.45
N PHE A 14 -23.37 -16.58 -32.57
CA PHE A 14 -22.91 -17.34 -31.40
C PHE A 14 -21.77 -16.63 -30.65
N ILE A 15 -20.93 -15.86 -31.34
CA ILE A 15 -19.83 -15.10 -30.72
C ILE A 15 -20.33 -13.79 -30.09
N GLY A 16 -21.37 -13.16 -30.67
CA GLY A 16 -21.95 -11.91 -30.15
C GLY A 16 -22.98 -12.08 -29.02
N GLY A 17 -23.49 -13.29 -28.80
CA GLY A 17 -24.60 -13.57 -27.85
C GLY A 17 -24.19 -13.91 -26.42
N LEU A 18 -22.91 -14.19 -26.17
CA LEU A 18 -22.39 -14.33 -24.82
C LEU A 18 -22.15 -12.93 -24.26
N ALA A 19 -23.24 -12.26 -23.90
CA ALA A 19 -23.19 -11.18 -22.94
C ALA A 19 -22.48 -11.76 -21.70
N TRP A 20 -21.22 -11.37 -21.51
CA TRP A 20 -20.47 -11.68 -20.31
C TRP A 20 -21.30 -11.12 -19.17
N ALA A 21 -21.99 -11.99 -18.44
CA ALA A 21 -22.77 -11.60 -17.29
C ALA A 21 -21.84 -10.79 -16.38
N LYS A 22 -22.20 -9.53 -16.11
CA LYS A 22 -21.41 -8.66 -15.24
C LYS A 22 -21.35 -9.36 -13.88
N VAL A 23 -20.19 -9.95 -13.57
CA VAL A 23 -19.94 -10.52 -12.26
C VAL A 23 -19.76 -9.33 -11.32
N ASP A 24 -20.73 -9.08 -10.45
CA ASP A 24 -20.60 -8.09 -9.39
C ASP A 24 -19.60 -8.65 -8.35
N ARG A 25 -18.30 -8.39 -8.59
CA ARG A 25 -17.23 -8.69 -7.65
C ARG A 25 -17.34 -7.73 -6.47
N THR A 26 -17.63 -8.28 -5.29
CA THR A 26 -17.66 -7.54 -4.02
C THR A 26 -16.40 -7.72 -3.16
N GLY A 27 -15.49 -8.59 -3.59
CA GLY A 27 -14.22 -8.90 -2.91
C GLY A 27 -12.99 -8.36 -3.65
N ALA A 28 -11.80 -8.69 -3.12
CA ALA A 28 -10.53 -8.35 -3.76
C ALA A 28 -10.38 -9.01 -5.14
N TRP A 29 -9.59 -8.39 -6.02
CA TRP A 29 -9.33 -8.90 -7.36
C TRP A 29 -8.29 -10.03 -7.40
N VAL A 30 -7.46 -10.11 -6.37
CA VAL A 30 -6.36 -11.06 -6.24
C VAL A 30 -6.79 -12.27 -5.41
N ASP A 31 -6.28 -13.45 -5.76
CA ASP A 31 -6.56 -14.71 -5.05
C ASP A 31 -5.66 -14.89 -3.81
N GLU A 32 -4.46 -14.31 -3.83
CA GLU A 32 -3.46 -14.42 -2.76
C GLU A 32 -2.69 -13.11 -2.59
N VAL A 33 -2.29 -12.83 -1.35
CA VAL A 33 -1.33 -11.77 -1.01
C VAL A 33 -0.23 -12.39 -0.17
N VAL A 34 0.98 -12.40 -0.70
CA VAL A 34 2.17 -12.90 0.00
C VAL A 34 2.90 -11.74 0.65
N PHE A 35 3.10 -11.81 1.96
CA PHE A 35 3.92 -10.83 2.68
C PHE A 35 5.33 -11.36 2.83
N GLN A 36 6.30 -10.57 2.39
CA GLN A 36 7.72 -10.83 2.58
C GLN A 36 8.35 -9.69 3.35
N GLU A 37 9.18 -10.03 4.33
CA GLU A 37 10.01 -9.07 5.03
C GLU A 37 11.28 -8.79 4.22
N GLU A 38 11.54 -7.50 3.97
CA GLU A 38 12.83 -7.01 3.50
C GLU A 38 13.19 -5.75 4.30
N PRO A 39 14.14 -5.86 5.26
CA PRO A 39 14.52 -4.74 6.12
C PRO A 39 15.37 -3.69 5.39
N ASP A 40 16.03 -4.04 4.28
CA ASP A 40 16.86 -3.11 3.51
C ASP A 40 16.03 -2.41 2.41
N ASN A 41 15.90 -1.08 2.52
CA ASN A 41 15.11 -0.30 1.55
C ASN A 41 15.68 -0.38 0.13
N ALA A 42 17.00 -0.38 -0.03
CA ALA A 42 17.62 -0.39 -1.36
C ALA A 42 17.39 -1.73 -2.05
N LYS A 43 17.50 -2.83 -1.30
CA LYS A 43 17.19 -4.17 -1.80
C LYS A 43 15.71 -4.31 -2.15
N ALA A 44 14.80 -3.79 -1.33
CA ALA A 44 13.37 -3.81 -1.62
C ALA A 44 13.03 -3.08 -2.93
N ILE A 45 13.63 -1.91 -3.17
CA ILE A 45 13.45 -1.15 -4.42
C ILE A 45 13.97 -1.96 -5.62
N ALA A 46 15.17 -2.54 -5.52
CA ALA A 46 15.73 -3.37 -6.59
C ALA A 46 14.87 -4.60 -6.91
N MET A 47 14.26 -5.22 -5.89
CA MET A 47 13.31 -6.32 -6.08
C MET A 47 12.06 -5.86 -6.85
N LEU A 48 11.50 -4.69 -6.53
CA LEU A 48 10.37 -4.13 -7.26
C LEU A 48 10.71 -3.81 -8.72
N GLU A 49 11.86 -3.19 -8.98
CA GLU A 49 12.33 -2.90 -10.34
C GLU A 49 12.56 -4.18 -11.15
N ALA A 50 12.99 -5.26 -10.49
CA ALA A 50 13.17 -6.59 -11.09
C ALA A 50 11.85 -7.39 -11.21
N GLY A 51 10.70 -6.83 -10.80
CA GLY A 51 9.40 -7.51 -10.83
C GLY A 51 9.27 -8.66 -9.82
N GLN A 52 10.07 -8.67 -8.77
CA GLN A 52 10.04 -9.68 -7.69
C GLN A 52 9.05 -9.33 -6.58
N GLY A 53 8.35 -8.19 -6.69
CA GLY A 53 7.25 -7.79 -5.82
C GLY A 53 6.42 -6.69 -6.48
N ASP A 54 5.17 -6.55 -6.02
CA ASP A 54 4.22 -5.61 -6.61
C ASP A 54 4.06 -4.32 -5.80
N LEU A 55 4.34 -4.36 -4.49
CA LEU A 55 4.12 -3.26 -3.57
C LEU A 55 5.13 -3.27 -2.42
N TYR A 56 5.72 -2.10 -2.15
CA TYR A 56 6.45 -1.83 -0.91
C TYR A 56 5.71 -0.74 -0.12
N ALA A 57 5.06 -1.14 0.97
CA ALA A 57 4.17 -0.29 1.75
C ALA A 57 4.82 0.26 3.04
N TYR A 58 6.13 0.52 3.00
CA TYR A 58 6.86 1.15 4.10
C TYR A 58 7.47 2.49 3.67
N SER A 59 7.62 3.42 4.62
CA SER A 59 8.12 4.76 4.32
C SER A 59 9.62 4.75 3.98
N ILE A 60 9.97 5.39 2.88
CA ILE A 60 11.37 5.59 2.47
C ILE A 60 11.73 7.05 2.73
N ALA A 61 12.59 7.29 3.72
CA ALA A 61 13.05 8.62 4.12
C ALA A 61 14.41 9.01 3.50
N ASN A 62 15.12 8.05 2.90
CA ASN A 62 16.42 8.29 2.27
C ASN A 62 16.23 9.06 0.93
N PRO A 63 16.85 10.24 0.76
CA PRO A 63 16.63 11.09 -0.41
C PRO A 63 17.26 10.51 -1.69
N GLU A 64 18.38 9.78 -1.60
CA GLU A 64 19.00 9.12 -2.75
C GLU A 64 18.11 8.01 -3.30
N LEU A 65 17.53 7.19 -2.42
CA LEU A 65 16.56 6.16 -2.80
C LEU A 65 15.28 6.77 -3.38
N PHE A 66 14.80 7.87 -2.82
CA PHE A 66 13.66 8.58 -3.39
C PHE A 66 13.96 9.12 -4.80
N LYS A 67 15.18 9.63 -5.03
CA LYS A 67 15.60 10.07 -6.37
C LYS A 67 15.54 8.91 -7.36
N GLN A 68 16.09 7.74 -7.02
CA GLN A 68 16.02 6.53 -7.84
C GLN A 68 14.56 6.18 -8.19
N ILE A 69 13.67 6.11 -7.18
CA ILE A 69 12.25 5.81 -7.38
C ILE A 69 11.58 6.83 -8.29
N SER A 70 11.91 8.12 -8.14
CA SER A 70 11.30 9.20 -8.93
C SER A 70 11.76 9.22 -10.39
N GLU A 71 12.95 8.67 -10.68
CA GLU A 71 13.55 8.60 -12.02
C GLU A 71 13.28 7.25 -12.72
N SER A 72 12.81 6.23 -11.98
CA SER A 72 12.47 4.91 -12.51
C SER A 72 11.29 4.98 -13.50
N LYS A 73 11.34 4.15 -14.55
CA LYS A 73 10.25 3.97 -15.51
C LYS A 73 9.32 2.82 -15.12
N GLU A 74 9.80 1.97 -14.23
CA GLU A 74 9.18 0.73 -13.77
C GLU A 74 8.32 0.99 -12.53
N LEU A 75 8.72 1.96 -11.69
CA LEU A 75 8.07 2.22 -10.42
C LEU A 75 7.10 3.41 -10.48
N LYS A 76 6.05 3.30 -9.65
CA LYS A 76 5.17 4.41 -9.30
C LYS A 76 5.24 4.61 -7.79
N TYR A 77 5.07 5.85 -7.36
CA TYR A 77 5.07 6.19 -5.94
C TYR A 77 3.89 7.08 -5.57
N VAL A 78 3.55 7.03 -4.28
CA VAL A 78 2.56 7.93 -3.68
C VAL A 78 3.21 8.57 -2.47
N ARG A 79 3.03 9.87 -2.29
CA ARG A 79 3.52 10.58 -1.11
C ARG A 79 2.43 10.55 -0.04
N SER A 80 2.76 10.00 1.13
CA SER A 80 1.89 10.04 2.29
C SER A 80 2.64 10.54 3.52
N TYR A 81 1.91 11.19 4.43
CA TYR A 81 2.38 11.61 5.73
C TYR A 81 1.46 10.99 6.78
N GLY A 82 1.43 9.65 6.81
CA GLY A 82 0.47 8.89 7.63
C GLY A 82 0.89 8.68 9.08
N VAL A 83 2.13 8.99 9.42
CA VAL A 83 2.68 8.78 10.76
C VAL A 83 3.13 10.11 11.34
N TYR A 84 2.72 10.36 12.57
CA TYR A 84 3.27 11.40 13.43
C TYR A 84 3.91 10.70 14.62
N THR A 85 5.20 10.96 14.84
CA THR A 85 5.91 10.49 16.03
C THR A 85 5.70 11.53 17.11
N GLU A 86 5.09 11.12 18.22
CA GLU A 86 4.90 11.96 19.38
C GLU A 86 5.59 11.41 20.63
N LEU A 87 5.82 12.30 21.59
CA LEU A 87 6.20 11.94 22.94
C LEU A 87 5.02 12.24 23.87
N THR A 88 4.36 11.20 24.35
CA THR A 88 3.24 11.32 25.29
C THR A 88 3.73 11.08 26.73
N PHE A 89 3.38 11.97 27.65
CA PHE A 89 3.68 11.81 29.06
C PHE A 89 2.50 11.22 29.84
N ASN A 90 2.81 10.49 30.91
CA ASN A 90 1.82 10.18 31.93
C ASN A 90 1.52 11.45 32.76
N PRO A 91 0.28 11.99 32.74
CA PRO A 91 -0.05 13.26 33.40
C PRO A 91 -0.43 13.11 34.88
N VAL A 92 -0.36 11.91 35.46
CA VAL A 92 -0.72 11.69 36.87
C VAL A 92 0.34 12.32 37.79
N LEU A 93 -0.04 13.27 38.64
CA LEU A 93 0.88 14.05 39.49
C LEU A 93 1.68 13.23 40.52
N LYS A 94 1.07 12.20 41.11
CA LYS A 94 1.74 11.34 42.09
C LYS A 94 1.66 9.88 41.67
N PHE A 95 2.78 9.19 41.74
CA PHE A 95 2.79 7.74 41.60
C PHE A 95 2.01 7.09 42.75
N LYS A 96 1.67 5.80 42.59
CA LYS A 96 0.95 5.03 43.63
C LYS A 96 1.71 4.97 44.96
N ASP A 97 3.03 5.09 44.93
CA ASP A 97 3.91 5.12 46.10
C ASP A 97 4.05 6.52 46.75
N GLY A 98 3.35 7.54 46.22
CA GLY A 98 3.35 8.90 46.74
C GLY A 98 4.46 9.80 46.21
N ARG A 99 5.44 9.29 45.45
CA ARG A 99 6.48 10.11 44.81
C ARG A 99 5.87 11.05 43.76
N LEU A 100 6.47 12.24 43.62
CA LEU A 100 6.10 13.20 42.58
C LEU A 100 6.49 12.65 41.20
N ASN A 101 5.54 12.69 40.25
CA ASN A 101 5.82 12.54 38.84
C ASN A 101 6.01 13.95 38.24
N PRO A 102 7.22 14.32 37.78
CA PRO A 102 7.47 15.64 37.22
C PRO A 102 6.60 15.91 36.00
N PHE A 103 6.30 14.89 35.19
CA PHE A 103 5.44 15.07 34.01
C PHE A 103 3.95 15.15 34.34
N GLY A 104 3.56 15.02 35.61
CA GLY A 104 2.21 15.37 36.03
C GLY A 104 1.98 16.87 36.11
N ASP A 105 3.03 17.66 36.32
CA ASP A 105 2.97 19.12 36.29
C ASP A 105 2.95 19.62 34.83
N PRO A 106 1.90 20.35 34.39
CA PRO A 106 1.84 20.89 33.04
C PRO A 106 3.00 21.83 32.71
N LYS A 107 3.49 22.63 33.67
CA LYS A 107 4.58 23.58 33.43
C LYS A 107 5.90 22.86 33.16
N ILE A 108 6.11 21.71 33.78
CA ILE A 108 7.30 20.89 33.51
C ILE A 108 7.21 20.26 32.12
N ARG A 109 6.03 19.82 31.68
CA ARG A 109 5.83 19.32 30.31
C ARG A 109 6.03 20.40 29.26
N GLU A 110 5.59 21.63 29.53
CA GLU A 110 5.76 22.78 28.63
C GLU A 110 7.21 23.26 28.52
N ALA A 111 8.05 22.96 29.52
CA ALA A 111 9.46 23.38 29.55
C ALA A 111 10.41 22.39 28.85
N MET A 112 9.91 21.28 28.31
CA MET A 112 10.67 20.28 27.56
C MET A 112 10.80 20.65 26.07
#